data_AF-A0A538A2H6-F1
#
_entry.id   AF-A0A538A2H6-F1
#
_cell.length_a   1.000
_cell.length_b   1.000
_cell.length_c   1.000
_cell.angle_alpha   90.00
_cell.angle_beta   90.00
_cell.angle_gamma   90.00
#
_symmetry.space_group_name_H-M   'P 1'
#
loop_
_entity.id
_entity.type
_entity.pdbx_description
1 polymer ?
#
loop_
_entity_poly.entity_id
_entity_poly.type
_entity_poly.pdbx_seq_one_letter_code
_entity_poly.pdbx_strand_id
1 'polypeptide(L)' 'MATAPQAPQVAKAPKIPDDLLRSNLFLLKRLGDAVREWATPAFAAAGCDPYQNAVLILLEEGARDTQAEIAGATSSP' A
#
# COMPACT_ATOMS: atom_id res chain seq x y z
N MET A 1 18.82 36.28 -36.28
CA MET A 1 19.17 34.96 -35.69
C MET A 1 17.94 34.48 -34.95
N ALA A 2 17.27 33.44 -35.45
CA ALA A 2 16.01 32.95 -34.87
C ALA A 2 16.30 31.78 -33.92
N THR A 3 15.96 31.96 -32.64
CA THR A 3 16.06 30.91 -31.62
C THR A 3 14.95 29.88 -31.88
N ALA A 4 15.33 28.63 -32.16
CA ALA A 4 14.39 27.54 -32.38
C ALA A 4 13.59 27.24 -31.08
N PRO A 5 12.31 26.86 -31.17
CA PRO A 5 11.50 26.53 -30.00
C PRO A 5 12.02 25.23 -29.35
N GLN A 6 12.43 25.33 -28.09
CA GLN A 6 12.91 24.21 -27.32
C GLN A 6 11.72 23.39 -26.81
N ALA A 7 11.61 22.13 -27.25
CA ALA A 7 10.54 21.24 -26.86
C ALA A 7 10.55 20.99 -25.33
N PRO A 8 9.38 20.80 -24.68
CA PRO A 8 9.31 20.50 -23.25
C PRO A 8 10.09 19.22 -22.94
N GLN A 9 11.15 19.34 -22.14
CA GLN A 9 11.86 18.16 -21.64
C GLN A 9 11.00 17.51 -20.56
N VAL A 10 10.31 16.43 -20.94
CA VAL A 10 9.61 15.56 -19.99
C VAL A 10 10.68 14.94 -19.07
N ALA A 11 10.66 15.31 -17.79
CA ALA A 11 11.58 14.77 -16.80
C ALA A 11 11.48 13.24 -16.80
N LYS A 12 12.59 12.57 -17.09
CA LYS A 12 12.65 11.11 -17.12
C LYS A 12 12.40 10.60 -15.70
N ALA A 13 11.35 9.80 -15.51
CA ALA A 13 11.07 9.20 -14.21
C ALA A 13 12.30 8.43 -13.71
N PRO A 14 12.65 8.53 -12.42
CA PRO A 14 13.83 7.86 -11.87
C PRO A 14 13.73 6.36 -12.10
N LYS A 15 14.74 5.79 -12.78
CA LYS A 15 14.80 4.34 -13.02
C LYS A 15 15.17 3.63 -11.73
N ILE A 16 14.38 2.63 -11.35
CA ILE A 16 14.66 1.77 -10.20
C ILE A 16 15.87 0.87 -10.55
N PRO A 17 16.89 0.76 -9.68
CA PRO A 17 17.99 -0.17 -9.86
C PRO A 17 17.54 -1.64 -9.99
N ASP A 18 18.21 -2.41 -10.84
CA ASP A 18 17.84 -3.80 -11.12
C ASP A 18 17.96 -4.72 -9.90
N ASP A 19 18.91 -4.43 -8.99
CA ASP A 19 19.06 -5.20 -7.74
C ASP A 19 17.85 -5.04 -6.80
N LEU A 20 17.22 -3.86 -6.79
CA LEU A 20 15.99 -3.64 -6.03
C LEU A 20 14.81 -4.37 -6.69
N LEU A 21 14.76 -4.40 -8.02
CA LEU A 21 13.73 -5.16 -8.74
C LEU A 21 13.84 -6.68 -8.53
N ARG A 22 15.01 -7.19 -8.13
CA ARG A 22 15.21 -8.60 -7.77
C ARG A 22 14.95 -8.90 -6.28
N SER A 23 14.82 -7.87 -5.45
CA SER A 23 14.59 -8.04 -4.02
C SER A 23 13.09 -8.19 -3.74
N ASN A 24 12.69 -9.41 -3.33
CA ASN A 24 11.31 -9.67 -2.92
C ASN A 24 10.86 -8.72 -1.80
N LEU A 25 11.71 -8.46 -0.80
CA LEU A 25 11.39 -7.53 0.29
C LEU A 25 11.10 -6.11 -0.22
N PHE A 26 11.92 -5.63 -1.17
CA PHE A 26 11.69 -4.32 -1.79
C PHE A 26 10.35 -4.28 -2.55
N LEU A 27 10.08 -5.32 -3.36
CA LEU A 27 8.84 -5.42 -4.11
C LEU A 27 7.61 -5.52 -3.20
N LEU A 28 7.68 -6.33 -2.13
CA LEU A 28 6.61 -6.45 -1.15
C LEU A 28 6.34 -5.11 -0.45
N LYS A 29 7.40 -4.40 0.00
CA LYS A 29 7.25 -3.08 0.62
C LYS A 29 6.57 -2.11 -0.35
N ARG A 30 7.05 -2.03 -1.60
CA ARG A 30 6.51 -1.13 -2.61
C ARG A 30 5.05 -1.46 -2.95
N LEU A 31 4.70 -2.74 -3.02
CA LEU A 31 3.33 -3.18 -3.21
C LEU A 31 2.45 -2.77 -2.02
N GLY A 32 2.91 -3.02 -0.78
CA GLY A 32 2.21 -2.62 0.44
C GLY A 32 1.99 -1.12 0.52
N ASP A 33 2.98 -0.32 0.15
CA ASP A 33 2.86 1.14 0.08
C ASP A 33 1.80 1.57 -0.96
N ALA A 34 1.82 0.98 -2.16
CA ALA A 34 0.84 1.29 -3.20
C ALA A 34 -0.59 0.90 -2.82
N VAL A 35 -0.77 -0.27 -2.19
CA VAL A 35 -2.08 -0.71 -1.68
C VAL A 35 -2.55 0.21 -0.57
N ARG A 36 -1.66 0.63 0.35
CA ARG A 36 -2.01 1.57 1.44
C ARG A 36 -2.49 2.90 0.87
N GLU A 37 -1.74 3.50 -0.05
CA GLU A 37 -2.08 4.79 -0.66
C GLU A 37 -3.44 4.77 -1.37
N TRP A 38 -3.78 3.65 -2.01
CA TRP A 38 -5.08 3.46 -2.63
C TRP A 38 -6.20 3.21 -1.61
N ALA A 39 -5.97 2.35 -0.62
CA ALA A 39 -7.01 1.88 0.29
C ALA A 39 -7.35 2.88 1.41
N THR A 40 -6.36 3.58 1.98
CA THR A 40 -6.56 4.54 3.07
C THR A 40 -7.67 5.56 2.79
N PRO A 41 -7.71 6.27 1.64
CA PRO A 41 -8.79 7.21 1.36
C PRO A 41 -10.15 6.52 1.16
N ALA A 42 -10.18 5.28 0.65
CA ALA A 42 -11.43 4.52 0.48
C ALA A 42 -12.04 4.13 1.85
N PHE A 43 -11.21 3.66 2.78
CA PHE A 43 -11.62 3.38 4.16
C PHE A 43 -12.08 4.66 4.88
N ALA A 44 -11.34 5.76 4.75
CA ALA A 44 -11.74 7.05 5.31
C ALA A 44 -13.10 7.54 4.75
N ALA A 45 -13.35 7.38 3.45
CA ALA A 45 -14.63 7.74 2.83
C ALA A 45 -15.79 6.85 3.30
N ALA A 46 -15.51 5.59 3.63
CA ALA A 46 -16.47 4.67 4.23
C ALA A 46 -16.68 4.90 5.74
N GLY A 47 -15.95 5.83 6.36
CA GLY A 47 -16.05 6.16 7.78
C GLY A 47 -15.51 5.06 8.70
N CYS A 48 -14.64 4.18 8.19
CA CYS A 48 -14.05 3.08 8.96
C CYS A 48 -12.52 3.09 8.87
N ASP A 49 -11.86 2.66 9.94
CA ASP A 49 -10.42 2.44 9.93
C ASP A 49 -10.08 1.04 9.37
N PRO A 50 -9.00 0.89 8.57
CA PRO A 50 -8.62 -0.41 8.02
C PRO A 50 -8.45 -1.52 9.06
N TYR A 51 -7.98 -1.19 10.27
CA TYR A 51 -7.84 -2.15 11.36
C TYR A 51 -9.22 -2.60 11.89
N GLN A 52 -10.15 -1.66 12.04
CA GLN A 52 -11.53 -1.99 12.42
C GLN A 52 -12.17 -2.93 11.38
N ASN A 53 -11.95 -2.67 10.09
CA ASN A 53 -12.44 -3.54 9.03
C ASN A 53 -11.80 -4.94 9.06
N ALA A 54 -10.50 -5.03 9.36
CA ALA A 54 -9.83 -6.32 9.52
C ALA A 54 -10.40 -7.14 10.69
N VAL A 55 -10.75 -6.48 11.81
CA VAL A 55 -11.44 -7.15 12.93
C VAL A 55 -12.82 -7.66 12.51
N LEU A 56 -13.59 -6.88 11.75
CA LEU A 56 -14.91 -7.31 11.28
C LEU A 56 -14.83 -8.54 10.36
N ILE A 57 -13.87 -8.56 9.43
CA ILE A 57 -13.63 -9.72 8.55
C ILE A 57 -13.26 -10.95 9.38
N LEU A 58 -12.36 -10.79 10.35
CA LEU A 58 -11.93 -11.91 11.20
C LEU A 58 -13.07 -12.49 12.05
N LEU A 59 -13.98 -11.63 12.51
CA LEU A 59 -15.19 -12.04 13.22
C LEU A 59 -16.19 -12.74 12.28
N GLU A 60 -16.34 -12.26 11.04
CA GLU A 60 -17.19 -12.90 10.01
C GLU A 60 -16.69 -14.29 9.64
N GLU A 61 -15.37 -14.48 9.56
CA GLU A 61 -14.76 -15.80 9.31
C GLU A 61 -14.98 -16.81 10.46
N GLY A 62 -15.48 -16.36 11.61
CA GLY A 62 -15.77 -17.22 12.77
C GLY A 62 -14.53 -17.89 13.37
N ALA A 63 -13.34 -17.39 13.05
CA ALA A 63 -12.09 -18.07 13.34
C ALA A 63 -11.55 -17.81 14.76
N ARG A 64 -12.08 -16.80 15.46
CA ARG A 64 -11.50 -16.27 16.71
C ARG A 64 -12.58 -15.72 17.63
N ASP A 65 -12.60 -16.20 18.87
CA ASP A 65 -13.64 -15.84 19.86
C ASP A 65 -13.11 -14.89 20.94
N THR A 66 -11.79 -14.84 21.14
CA THR A 66 -11.18 -14.01 22.20
C THR A 66 -10.49 -12.77 21.65
N GLN A 67 -10.48 -11.70 22.45
CA GLN A 67 -9.77 -10.47 22.11
C GLN A 67 -8.26 -10.70 21.87
N ALA A 68 -7.65 -11.64 22.60
CA ALA A 68 -6.24 -12.01 22.43
C ALA A 68 -5.98 -12.69 21.08
N GLU A 69 -6.89 -13.56 20.65
CA GLU A 69 -6.85 -14.23 19.35
C GLU A 69 -7.04 -13.25 18.18
N ILE A 70 -7.97 -12.31 18.33
CA ILE A 70 -8.22 -11.23 17.36
C ILE A 70 -6.99 -10.31 17.26
N ALA A 71 -6.45 -9.89 18.40
CA ALA A 71 -5.25 -9.06 18.45
C ALA A 71 -4.05 -9.77 17.83
N GLY A 72 -3.83 -11.06 18.09
CA GLY A 72 -2.74 -11.82 17.50
C GLY A 72 -2.81 -11.91 15.98
N ALA A 73 -4.01 -12.12 15.42
CA ALA A 73 -4.21 -12.20 13.97
C ALA A 73 -4.06 -10.84 13.27
N THR A 74 -4.38 -9.74 13.95
CA THR A 74 -4.30 -8.38 13.39
C THR A 74 -3.01 -7.63 13.73
N SER A 75 -2.20 -8.14 14.67
CA SER A 75 -0.93 -7.53 15.10
C SER A 75 0.32 -8.22 14.52
N SER A 76 0.16 -9.26 13.71
CA SER A 76 1.30 -9.94 13.08
C SER A 76 1.70 -9.23 11.77
N PRO A 77 3.00 -8.91 11.57
CA PRO A 77 3.51 -8.31 10.33
C PRO A 77 3.48 -9.27 9.13
#